data_AF-K2IF68-F1
#
_entry.id   AF-K2IF68-F1
#
_cell.length_a   1.000
_cell.length_b   1.000
_cell.length_c   1.000
_cell.angle_alpha   90.00
_cell.angle_beta   90.00
_cell.angle_gamma   90.00
#
_symmetry.space_group_name_H-M   'P 1'
#
loop_
_entity.id
_entity.type
_entity.pdbx_description
1 polymer ?
#
loop_
_entity_poly.entity_id
_entity_poly.type
_entity_poly.pdbx_seq_one_letter_code
_entity_poly.pdbx_strand_id
1 'polypeptide(L)'
;MLGFRSLLGLLVIVLLAACQPLPQPFQPADKDRAANPLLDLPGGEGVMVLPVTGTAPEAGQEAAIALARAIAKALNDQGLPASTTGNAASLILRGEAELQERTDSRDRVRVGWTLFDAAGREIQRHESLWWVNRPHWERGTQETLAGMAAEAAPALARAIQGEPIRQVPVVDGLYIWSVDGAPGDGNVALKRMVEASLKERGLRIAEAMDEDALVLLGSVAIDPVPNRKQDKVTVRWSVIRLDGREIGTVEQSNPVPAGALNGAWGQVAFLVAEAAADGIVQLVQEAGRR
;
A
#
# COMPACT_ATOMS: atom_id res chain seq x y z
N MET A 1 -53.34 61.61 -15.34
CA MET A 1 -52.81 60.67 -14.33
C MET A 1 -52.27 59.41 -15.03
N LEU A 2 -51.08 59.46 -15.64
CA LEU A 2 -50.46 58.30 -16.31
C LEU A 2 -48.95 58.13 -16.01
N GLY A 3 -48.42 58.84 -15.00
CA GLY A 3 -46.98 58.90 -14.73
C GLY A 3 -46.51 58.06 -13.53
N PHE A 4 -47.38 57.72 -12.59
CA PHE A 4 -46.95 57.09 -11.33
C PHE A 4 -46.91 55.55 -11.38
N ARG A 5 -47.79 54.93 -12.16
CA ARG A 5 -47.83 53.46 -12.31
C ARG A 5 -46.66 52.92 -13.15
N SER A 6 -46.22 53.69 -14.16
CA SER A 6 -45.05 53.31 -14.98
C SER A 6 -43.72 53.48 -14.24
N LEU A 7 -43.61 54.47 -13.33
CA LEU A 7 -42.40 54.64 -12.50
C LEU A 7 -42.24 53.51 -11.48
N LEU A 8 -43.35 53.03 -10.89
CA LEU A 8 -43.31 51.93 -9.92
C LEU A 8 -42.95 50.59 -10.60
N GLY A 9 -43.41 50.37 -11.83
CA GLY A 9 -43.06 49.18 -12.61
C GLY A 9 -41.57 49.13 -12.99
N LEU A 10 -40.97 50.27 -13.32
CA LEU A 10 -39.55 50.36 -13.67
C LEU A 10 -38.64 50.12 -12.45
N LEU A 11 -39.05 50.57 -11.25
CA LEU A 11 -38.29 50.39 -10.02
C LEU A 11 -38.21 48.92 -9.57
N VAL A 12 -39.27 48.14 -9.80
CA VAL A 12 -39.33 46.71 -9.44
C VAL A 12 -38.43 45.85 -10.33
N ILE A 13 -38.26 46.21 -11.61
CA ILE A 13 -37.38 45.49 -12.54
C ILE A 13 -35.90 45.70 -12.18
N VAL A 14 -35.53 46.89 -11.68
CA VAL A 14 -34.14 47.18 -11.26
C VAL A 14 -33.75 46.42 -9.98
N LEU A 15 -34.70 46.17 -9.07
CA LEU A 15 -34.44 45.43 -7.82
C LEU A 15 -34.23 43.92 -8.05
N LEU A 16 -34.79 43.34 -9.12
CA LEU A 16 -34.61 41.91 -9.45
C LEU A 16 -33.26 41.60 -10.14
N ALA A 17 -32.55 42.62 -10.64
CA ALA A 17 -31.23 42.46 -11.27
C ALA A 17 -30.07 42.50 -10.26
N ALA A 18 -30.34 42.78 -8.98
CA ALA A 18 -29.31 42.87 -7.93
C ALA A 18 -28.82 41.51 -7.40
N CYS A 19 -29.46 40.40 -7.81
CA CYS A 19 -28.96 39.05 -7.54
C CYS A 19 -27.97 38.61 -8.64
N GLN A 20 -26.84 39.31 -8.75
CA GLN A 20 -25.70 38.75 -9.49
C GLN A 20 -25.17 37.53 -8.71
N PRO A 21 -24.81 36.43 -9.39
CA PRO A 21 -24.25 35.27 -8.71
C PRO A 21 -23.00 35.70 -7.93
N LEU A 22 -22.96 35.31 -6.65
CA LEU A 22 -21.84 35.61 -5.76
C LEU A 22 -20.53 35.19 -6.46
N PRO A 23 -19.54 36.08 -6.64
CA PRO A 23 -18.27 35.68 -7.21
C PRO A 23 -17.68 34.62 -6.29
N GLN A 24 -17.42 33.44 -6.84
CA GLN A 24 -16.83 32.31 -6.10
C GLN A 24 -15.36 32.17 -6.50
N PRO A 25 -14.46 33.04 -6.00
CA PRO A 25 -13.05 33.05 -6.42
C PRO A 25 -12.29 31.77 -6.06
N PHE A 26 -12.87 30.91 -5.22
CA PHE A 26 -12.29 29.63 -4.79
C PHE A 26 -13.04 28.40 -5.32
N GLN A 27 -14.05 28.58 -6.18
CA GLN A 27 -14.70 27.45 -6.83
C GLN A 27 -14.03 27.22 -8.19
N PRO A 28 -13.32 26.10 -8.40
CA PRO A 28 -12.70 25.81 -9.69
C PRO A 28 -13.78 25.80 -10.79
N ALA A 29 -13.46 26.39 -11.94
CA ALA A 29 -14.37 26.41 -13.10
C ALA A 29 -14.74 24.99 -13.57
N ASP A 30 -13.81 24.06 -13.38
CA ASP A 30 -13.97 22.64 -13.69
C ASP A 30 -13.97 21.83 -12.39
N LYS A 31 -15.12 21.21 -12.07
CA LYS A 31 -15.26 20.28 -10.93
C LYS A 31 -14.73 18.88 -11.23
N ASP A 32 -14.15 18.68 -12.41
CA ASP A 32 -13.59 17.40 -12.79
C ASP A 32 -12.37 17.10 -11.92
N ARG A 33 -12.49 16.08 -11.07
CA ARG A 33 -11.38 15.60 -10.21
C ARG A 33 -10.13 15.26 -11.03
N ALA A 34 -10.31 14.86 -12.30
CA ALA A 34 -9.22 14.62 -13.25
C ALA A 34 -8.39 15.87 -13.57
N ALA A 35 -8.93 17.08 -13.38
CA ALA A 35 -8.24 18.35 -13.64
C ALA A 35 -7.35 18.80 -12.47
N ASN A 36 -7.48 18.19 -11.27
CA ASN A 36 -6.62 18.48 -10.13
C ASN A 36 -6.06 17.18 -9.50
N PRO A 37 -4.86 16.75 -9.91
CA PRO A 37 -4.19 15.55 -9.40
C PRO A 37 -3.94 15.57 -7.88
N LEU A 38 -4.00 16.74 -7.23
CA LEU A 38 -3.87 16.86 -5.77
C LEU A 38 -5.13 16.40 -5.01
N LEU A 39 -6.27 16.27 -5.69
CA LEU A 39 -7.49 15.69 -5.12
C LEU A 39 -7.48 14.15 -5.16
N ASP A 40 -6.56 13.56 -5.92
CA ASP A 40 -6.40 12.11 -6.13
C ASP A 40 -5.12 11.60 -5.47
N LEU A 41 -4.76 12.19 -4.31
CA LEU A 41 -3.67 11.71 -3.48
C LEU A 41 -4.06 10.35 -2.86
N PRO A 42 -3.29 9.27 -3.08
CA PRO A 42 -3.43 8.05 -2.31
C PRO A 42 -3.34 8.38 -0.82
N GLY A 43 -4.42 8.13 -0.06
CA GLY A 43 -4.51 8.46 1.38
C GLY A 43 -5.23 9.77 1.74
N GLY A 44 -5.81 10.51 0.78
CA GLY A 44 -6.58 11.74 1.03
C GLY A 44 -8.02 11.55 1.51
N GLU A 45 -8.54 10.33 1.52
CA GLU A 45 -9.96 10.03 1.79
C GLU A 45 -10.36 10.08 3.28
N GLY A 46 -9.35 10.02 4.15
CA GLY A 46 -9.49 10.02 5.61
C GLY A 46 -10.13 8.75 6.18
N VAL A 47 -9.82 8.44 7.43
CA VAL A 47 -10.36 7.28 8.16
C VAL A 47 -11.51 7.72 9.06
N MET A 48 -12.70 7.17 8.83
CA MET A 48 -13.82 7.24 9.75
C MET A 48 -13.68 6.16 10.82
N VAL A 49 -13.45 6.56 12.07
CA VAL A 49 -13.38 5.64 13.21
C VAL A 49 -14.78 5.52 13.82
N LEU A 50 -15.35 4.31 13.77
CA LEU A 50 -16.63 4.01 14.39
C LEU A 50 -16.49 3.86 15.92
N PRO A 51 -17.56 4.09 16.70
CA PRO A 51 -17.59 3.74 18.12
C PRO A 51 -17.13 2.29 18.34
N VAL A 52 -16.21 2.09 19.28
CA VAL A 52 -15.63 0.77 19.54
C VAL A 52 -16.60 -0.04 20.42
N THR A 53 -17.24 -1.04 19.83
CA THR A 53 -18.23 -1.89 20.52
C THR A 53 -17.57 -2.64 21.68
N GLY A 54 -18.30 -2.85 22.78
CA GLY A 54 -17.77 -3.59 23.95
C GLY A 54 -16.81 -2.78 24.85
N THR A 55 -16.58 -1.49 24.53
CA THR A 55 -15.78 -0.59 25.36
C THR A 55 -16.46 -0.31 26.69
N ALA A 56 -15.70 -0.41 27.78
CA ALA A 56 -16.08 0.05 29.13
C ALA A 56 -17.54 -0.27 29.51
N PRO A 57 -17.85 -1.51 29.91
CA PRO A 57 -19.22 -2.00 30.04
C PRO A 57 -20.15 -1.16 30.92
N GLU A 58 -19.64 -0.43 31.92
CA GLU A 58 -20.45 0.43 32.77
C GLU A 58 -20.71 1.81 32.15
N ALA A 59 -19.70 2.38 31.47
CA ALA A 59 -19.82 3.66 30.79
C ALA A 59 -20.53 3.56 29.41
N GLY A 60 -20.55 2.36 28.83
CA GLY A 60 -21.33 2.03 27.64
C GLY A 60 -20.99 2.90 26.42
N GLN A 61 -22.02 3.44 25.78
CA GLN A 61 -21.89 4.08 24.47
C GLN A 61 -21.06 5.37 24.49
N GLU A 62 -21.06 6.11 25.61
CA GLU A 62 -20.23 7.33 25.73
C GLU A 62 -18.74 6.99 25.71
N ALA A 63 -18.34 5.91 26.38
CA ALA A 63 -16.96 5.44 26.37
C ALA A 63 -16.55 4.85 25.00
N ALA A 64 -17.46 4.15 24.33
CA ALA A 64 -17.22 3.67 22.95
C ALA A 64 -16.93 4.83 21.99
N ILE A 65 -17.69 5.93 22.09
CA ILE A 65 -17.47 7.15 21.31
C ILE A 65 -16.17 7.85 21.75
N ALA A 66 -15.90 7.91 23.06
CA ALA A 66 -14.69 8.52 23.59
C ALA A 66 -13.42 7.80 23.11
N LEU A 67 -13.43 6.46 23.09
CA LEU A 67 -12.31 5.67 22.56
C LEU A 67 -12.14 5.90 21.05
N ALA A 68 -13.23 5.94 20.28
CA ALA A 68 -13.15 6.25 18.85
C ALA A 68 -12.56 7.65 18.58
N ARG A 69 -12.94 8.66 19.37
CA ARG A 69 -12.33 10.00 19.30
C ARG A 69 -10.86 9.98 19.68
N ALA A 70 -10.49 9.24 20.72
CA ALA A 70 -9.10 9.10 21.14
C ALA A 70 -8.24 8.44 20.05
N ILE A 71 -8.74 7.38 19.42
CA ILE A 71 -8.09 6.72 18.28
C ILE A 71 -7.95 7.67 17.10
N ALA A 72 -9.02 8.36 16.71
CA ALA A 72 -8.98 9.34 15.63
C ALA A 72 -7.94 10.43 15.91
N LYS A 73 -7.91 10.97 17.14
CA LYS A 73 -6.90 11.95 17.54
C LYS A 73 -5.48 11.36 17.43
N ALA A 74 -5.26 10.17 17.97
CA ALA A 74 -3.95 9.54 17.97
C ALA A 74 -3.46 9.21 16.54
N LEU A 75 -4.35 8.81 15.63
CA LEU A 75 -4.03 8.62 14.21
C LEU A 75 -3.67 9.94 13.51
N ASN A 76 -4.38 11.03 13.80
CA ASN A 76 -4.01 12.35 13.29
C ASN A 76 -2.62 12.77 13.79
N ASP A 77 -2.29 12.47 15.05
CA ASP A 77 -0.95 12.73 15.61
C ASP A 77 0.14 11.89 14.89
N GLN A 78 -0.23 10.77 14.24
CA GLN A 78 0.63 9.98 13.34
C GLN A 78 0.63 10.48 11.88
N GLY A 79 -0.02 11.61 11.59
CA GLY A 79 -0.13 12.16 10.24
C GLY A 79 -1.15 11.45 9.34
N LEU A 80 -2.03 10.63 9.91
CA LEU A 80 -3.08 9.91 9.19
C LEU A 80 -4.43 10.61 9.43
N PRO A 81 -5.03 11.28 8.42
CA PRO A 81 -6.27 12.00 8.60
C PRO A 81 -7.38 11.06 9.09
N ALA A 82 -7.89 11.30 10.30
CA ALA A 82 -8.91 10.45 10.91
C ALA A 82 -9.95 11.27 11.67
N SER A 83 -11.20 10.84 11.66
CA SER A 83 -12.27 11.49 12.43
C SER A 83 -13.39 10.50 12.77
N THR A 84 -14.29 10.86 13.67
CA THR A 84 -15.48 10.02 13.97
C THR A 84 -16.63 10.24 12.99
N THR A 85 -16.43 11.08 11.98
CA THR A 85 -17.35 11.34 10.88
C THR A 85 -16.63 11.08 9.55
N GLY A 86 -17.35 10.58 8.55
CA GLY A 86 -16.78 10.28 7.24
C GLY A 86 -17.48 11.04 6.12
N ASN A 87 -16.87 11.00 4.94
CA ASN A 87 -17.52 11.32 3.68
C ASN A 87 -17.71 10.02 2.88
N ALA A 88 -18.30 10.11 1.68
CA ALA A 88 -18.60 8.95 0.85
C ALA A 88 -17.36 8.19 0.35
N ALA A 89 -16.15 8.74 0.48
CA ALA A 89 -14.89 8.11 0.11
C ALA A 89 -14.10 7.60 1.33
N SER A 90 -14.49 7.94 2.57
CA SER A 90 -13.70 7.59 3.75
C SER A 90 -13.58 6.09 3.98
N LEU A 91 -12.37 5.64 4.33
CA LEU A 91 -12.15 4.31 4.89
C LEU A 91 -12.86 4.20 6.23
N ILE A 92 -13.35 3.00 6.58
CA ILE A 92 -14.13 2.79 7.79
C ILE A 92 -13.36 1.85 8.72
N LEU A 93 -12.94 2.35 9.88
CA LEU A 93 -12.31 1.55 10.92
C LEU A 93 -13.36 1.15 11.98
N ARG A 94 -13.64 -0.14 12.08
CA ARG A 94 -14.50 -0.74 13.11
C ARG A 94 -13.64 -1.43 14.16
N GLY A 95 -13.93 -1.18 15.44
CA GLY A 95 -13.29 -1.86 16.57
C GLY A 95 -14.32 -2.61 17.42
N GLU A 96 -13.96 -3.81 17.84
CA GLU A 96 -14.77 -4.66 18.71
C GLU A 96 -13.92 -5.15 19.88
N ALA A 97 -14.26 -4.71 21.10
CA ALA A 97 -13.56 -5.02 22.32
C ALA A 97 -14.18 -6.24 23.03
N GLU A 98 -13.32 -7.18 23.41
CA GLU A 98 -13.69 -8.41 24.12
C GLU A 98 -12.78 -8.66 25.32
N LEU A 99 -13.38 -9.04 26.44
CA LEU A 99 -12.65 -9.52 27.60
C LEU A 99 -12.09 -10.92 27.31
N GLN A 100 -10.77 -11.07 27.35
CA GLN A 100 -10.10 -12.36 27.17
C GLN A 100 -9.80 -13.05 28.50
N GLU A 101 -9.36 -12.27 29.48
CA GLU A 101 -8.93 -12.80 30.76
C GLU A 101 -9.21 -11.78 31.85
N ARG A 102 -9.60 -12.26 33.03
CA ARG A 102 -9.91 -11.42 34.18
C ARG A 102 -9.09 -11.88 35.39
N THR A 103 -8.36 -10.94 35.97
CA THR A 103 -7.57 -11.11 37.21
C THR A 103 -8.11 -10.18 38.28
N ASP A 104 -7.72 -10.34 39.55
CA ASP A 104 -8.28 -9.58 40.68
C ASP A 104 -8.36 -8.06 40.48
N SER A 105 -7.38 -7.45 39.81
CA SER A 105 -7.31 -5.99 39.61
C SER A 105 -7.21 -5.53 38.15
N ARG A 106 -7.01 -6.46 37.21
CA ARG A 106 -6.82 -6.14 35.79
C ARG A 106 -7.62 -7.05 34.86
N ASP A 107 -8.08 -6.45 33.78
CA ASP A 107 -8.72 -7.16 32.68
C ASP A 107 -7.77 -7.17 31.48
N ARG A 108 -7.70 -8.32 30.80
CA ARG A 108 -7.04 -8.45 29.50
C ARG A 108 -8.08 -8.26 28.41
N VAL A 109 -8.01 -7.14 27.72
CA VAL A 109 -8.97 -6.77 26.67
C VAL A 109 -8.31 -6.93 25.32
N ARG A 110 -8.93 -7.71 24.42
CA ARG A 110 -8.59 -7.75 23.00
C ARG A 110 -9.52 -6.77 22.28
N VAL A 111 -8.98 -5.94 21.39
CA VAL A 111 -9.80 -5.23 20.42
C VAL A 111 -9.45 -5.74 19.02
N GLY A 112 -10.44 -6.31 18.35
CA GLY A 112 -10.37 -6.66 16.93
C GLY A 112 -10.72 -5.44 16.10
N TRP A 113 -9.81 -5.05 15.21
CA TRP A 113 -9.97 -3.93 14.29
C TRP A 113 -10.18 -4.46 12.88
N THR A 114 -11.20 -3.94 12.19
CA THR A 114 -11.48 -4.26 10.80
C THR A 114 -11.59 -2.96 10.00
N LEU A 115 -10.79 -2.87 8.95
CA LEU A 115 -10.78 -1.76 8.01
C LEU A 115 -11.63 -2.12 6.79
N PHE A 116 -12.56 -1.25 6.42
CA PHE A 116 -13.36 -1.37 5.21
C PHE A 116 -13.10 -0.20 4.26
N ASP A 117 -13.25 -0.44 2.97
CA ASP A 117 -13.33 0.63 1.99
C ASP A 117 -14.71 1.32 1.99
N ALA A 118 -14.84 2.37 1.20
CA ALA A 118 -16.10 3.11 1.03
C ALA A 118 -17.26 2.24 0.47
N ALA A 119 -16.95 1.14 -0.22
CA ALA A 119 -17.94 0.18 -0.73
C ALA A 119 -18.34 -0.88 0.33
N GLY A 120 -17.75 -0.83 1.53
CA GLY A 120 -18.00 -1.78 2.60
C GLY A 120 -17.25 -3.11 2.44
N ARG A 121 -16.29 -3.20 1.52
CA ARG A 121 -15.42 -4.38 1.39
C ARG A 121 -14.35 -4.32 2.47
N GLU A 122 -14.12 -5.45 3.11
CA GLU A 122 -13.04 -5.57 4.09
C GLU A 122 -11.68 -5.52 3.39
N ILE A 123 -10.81 -4.63 3.86
CA ILE A 123 -9.43 -4.47 3.36
C ILE A 123 -8.47 -5.25 4.25
N GLN A 124 -8.58 -5.09 5.58
CA GLN A 124 -7.60 -5.59 6.53
C GLN A 124 -8.17 -5.79 7.93
N ARG A 125 -7.56 -6.70 8.69
CA ARG A 125 -7.79 -6.88 10.12
C ARG A 125 -6.51 -6.67 10.93
N HIS A 126 -6.67 -6.18 12.15
CA HIS A 126 -5.60 -6.04 13.12
C HIS A 126 -6.11 -6.34 14.52
N GLU A 127 -5.26 -6.83 15.41
CA GLU A 127 -5.62 -7.08 16.80
C GLU A 127 -4.71 -6.30 17.73
N SER A 128 -5.29 -5.79 18.81
CA SER A 128 -4.55 -5.16 19.89
C SER A 128 -4.98 -5.77 21.22
N LEU A 129 -4.03 -5.97 22.13
CA LEU A 129 -4.27 -6.58 23.44
C LEU A 129 -3.68 -5.71 24.54
N TRP A 130 -4.50 -5.39 25.55
CA TRP A 130 -4.09 -4.59 26.71
C TRP A 130 -4.35 -5.28 28.02
N TRP A 131 -3.48 -5.03 28.98
CA TRP A 131 -3.77 -5.20 30.41
C TRP A 131 -4.23 -3.86 30.98
N VAL A 132 -5.52 -3.75 31.28
CA VAL A 132 -6.12 -2.51 31.81
C VAL A 132 -6.51 -2.68 33.28
N ASN A 133 -6.38 -1.62 34.07
CA ASN A 133 -6.91 -1.62 35.43
C ASN A 133 -8.44 -1.68 35.37
N ARG A 134 -9.05 -2.67 36.02
CA ARG A 134 -10.47 -2.99 35.83
C ARG A 134 -11.40 -1.81 36.21
N PRO A 135 -11.33 -1.21 37.41
CA PRO A 135 -12.14 -0.04 37.76
C PRO A 135 -12.01 1.15 36.80
N HIS A 136 -10.86 1.31 36.15
CA HIS A 136 -10.63 2.40 35.20
C HIS A 136 -11.15 2.07 33.80
N TRP A 137 -11.06 0.80 33.40
CA TRP A 137 -11.63 0.28 32.17
C TRP A 137 -13.15 0.28 32.21
N GLU A 138 -13.76 -0.25 33.27
CA GLU A 138 -15.22 -0.35 33.41
C GLU A 138 -15.90 1.02 33.30
N ARG A 139 -15.30 2.03 33.95
CA ARG A 139 -15.74 3.44 33.90
C ARG A 139 -15.29 4.21 32.66
N GLY A 140 -14.46 3.61 31.79
CA GLY A 140 -13.96 4.26 30.57
C GLY A 140 -13.20 5.55 30.85
N THR A 141 -12.35 5.58 31.87
CA THR A 141 -11.64 6.81 32.27
C THR A 141 -10.83 7.38 31.10
N GLN A 142 -10.82 8.71 30.97
CA GLN A 142 -10.14 9.40 29.86
C GLN A 142 -8.67 8.98 29.72
N GLU A 143 -7.97 8.83 30.84
CA GLU A 143 -6.57 8.39 30.88
C GLU A 143 -6.40 6.98 30.30
N THR A 144 -7.26 6.03 30.67
CA THR A 144 -7.20 4.65 30.14
C THR A 144 -7.49 4.62 28.65
N LEU A 145 -8.55 5.30 28.20
CA LEU A 145 -8.92 5.32 26.78
C LEU A 145 -7.87 6.03 25.92
N ALA A 146 -7.30 7.14 26.40
CA ALA A 146 -6.24 7.86 25.71
C ALA A 146 -4.94 7.02 25.65
N GLY A 147 -4.60 6.31 26.73
CA GLY A 147 -3.45 5.39 26.76
C GLY A 147 -3.59 4.25 25.75
N MET A 148 -4.75 3.59 25.72
CA MET A 148 -5.04 2.55 24.72
C MET A 148 -4.95 3.08 23.30
N ALA A 149 -5.50 4.28 23.04
CA ALA A 149 -5.44 4.88 21.72
C ALA A 149 -4.02 5.24 21.28
N ALA A 150 -3.21 5.82 22.18
CA ALA A 150 -1.82 6.16 21.92
C ALA A 150 -0.96 4.93 21.63
N GLU A 151 -1.22 3.81 22.32
CA GLU A 151 -0.53 2.54 22.07
C GLU A 151 -0.98 1.88 20.75
N ALA A 152 -2.28 1.91 20.44
CA ALA A 152 -2.82 1.34 19.20
C ALA A 152 -2.37 2.09 17.95
N ALA A 153 -2.30 3.42 18.02
CA ALA A 153 -2.21 4.29 16.85
C ALA A 153 -1.02 3.99 15.92
N PRO A 154 0.22 3.75 16.38
CA PRO A 154 1.33 3.43 15.48
C PRO A 154 1.14 2.11 14.73
N ALA A 155 0.50 1.11 15.35
CA ALA A 155 0.22 -0.17 14.70
C ALA A 155 -0.95 -0.03 13.72
N LEU A 156 -2.01 0.68 14.10
CA LEU A 156 -3.15 0.97 13.23
C LEU A 156 -2.76 1.85 12.05
N ALA A 157 -1.92 2.87 12.24
CA ALA A 157 -1.45 3.73 11.16
C ALA A 157 -0.67 2.93 10.10
N ARG A 158 0.24 2.06 10.56
CA ARG A 158 0.94 1.10 9.68
C ARG A 158 0.01 0.07 9.06
N ALA A 159 -1.04 -0.37 9.74
CA ALA A 159 -2.01 -1.28 9.15
C ALA A 159 -2.85 -0.59 8.06
N ILE A 160 -3.27 0.66 8.28
CA ILE A 160 -4.15 1.42 7.39
C ILE A 160 -3.41 1.96 6.16
N GLN A 161 -2.19 2.48 6.34
CA GLN A 161 -1.35 2.88 5.21
C GLN A 161 -0.84 1.67 4.42
N GLY A 162 -1.11 0.46 4.92
CA GLY A 162 -0.33 -0.74 4.64
C GLY A 162 1.07 -0.63 5.24
N GLU A 163 1.86 -1.71 5.19
CA GLU A 163 3.27 -1.48 4.86
C GLU A 163 3.21 -0.48 3.72
N PRO A 164 3.96 0.65 3.76
CA PRO A 164 4.02 1.47 2.58
C PRO A 164 4.24 0.44 1.47
N ILE A 165 3.43 0.53 0.41
CA ILE A 165 4.11 0.41 -0.87
C ILE A 165 5.13 1.51 -0.68
N ARG A 166 6.34 1.14 -0.19
CA ARG A 166 7.50 1.93 -0.47
C ARG A 166 7.25 2.09 -1.95
N GLN A 167 6.95 3.31 -2.36
CA GLN A 167 7.62 3.78 -3.55
C GLN A 167 9.03 3.31 -3.28
N VAL A 168 9.32 2.13 -3.85
CA VAL A 168 10.60 1.46 -3.70
C VAL A 168 11.52 2.64 -3.92
N PRO A 169 12.34 3.04 -2.92
CA PRO A 169 13.19 4.22 -3.10
C PRO A 169 13.73 4.03 -4.49
N VAL A 170 13.38 4.96 -5.40
CA VAL A 170 13.43 4.70 -6.82
C VAL A 170 14.89 4.35 -7.06
N VAL A 171 15.21 3.05 -7.05
CA VAL A 171 16.31 2.52 -7.80
C VAL A 171 15.83 2.85 -9.19
N ASP A 172 16.50 3.82 -9.80
CA ASP A 172 16.18 4.36 -11.11
C ASP A 172 16.19 3.21 -12.12
N GLY A 173 15.06 2.50 -12.13
CA GLY A 173 14.88 1.15 -12.63
C GLY A 173 15.91 0.10 -12.15
N LEU A 174 15.59 -1.16 -12.43
CA LEU A 174 16.55 -2.24 -12.56
C LEU A 174 17.02 -2.26 -14.01
N TYR A 175 18.31 -2.12 -14.27
CA TYR A 175 18.86 -2.31 -15.61
C TYR A 175 19.17 -3.79 -15.84
N ILE A 176 18.56 -4.38 -16.87
CA ILE A 176 18.83 -5.77 -17.24
C ILE A 176 19.97 -5.77 -18.27
N TRP A 177 21.13 -6.29 -17.87
CA TRP A 177 22.30 -6.41 -18.74
C TRP A 177 22.11 -7.56 -19.77
N SER A 178 23.19 -8.23 -20.17
CA SER A 178 23.13 -9.47 -20.92
C SER A 178 22.82 -10.67 -20.01
N VAL A 179 22.21 -11.68 -20.62
CA VAL A 179 22.30 -13.06 -20.15
C VAL A 179 23.35 -13.74 -21.00
N ASP A 180 24.26 -14.47 -20.38
CA ASP A 180 25.37 -15.13 -21.06
C ASP A 180 25.40 -16.65 -20.80
N GLY A 181 25.95 -17.40 -21.75
CA GLY A 181 26.18 -18.85 -21.62
C GLY A 181 25.04 -19.77 -22.07
N ALA A 182 23.86 -19.25 -22.39
CA ALA A 182 22.77 -20.09 -22.89
C ALA A 182 22.97 -20.42 -24.38
N PRO A 183 22.83 -21.70 -24.79
CA PRO A 183 22.84 -22.09 -26.20
C PRO A 183 21.59 -21.63 -26.96
N GLY A 184 21.63 -21.73 -28.29
CA GLY A 184 20.51 -21.38 -29.15
C GLY A 184 20.15 -19.89 -29.04
N ASP A 185 18.85 -19.60 -28.85
CA ASP A 185 18.34 -18.24 -28.60
C ASP A 185 18.20 -17.92 -27.10
N GLY A 186 18.72 -18.78 -26.22
CA GLY A 186 18.45 -18.77 -24.78
C GLY A 186 18.77 -17.45 -24.09
N ASN A 187 19.88 -16.79 -24.45
CA ASN A 187 20.27 -15.51 -23.86
C ASN A 187 19.20 -14.44 -24.11
N VAL A 188 18.70 -14.37 -25.34
CA VAL A 188 17.69 -13.39 -25.77
C VAL A 188 16.33 -13.74 -25.16
N ALA A 189 15.96 -15.02 -25.20
CA ALA A 189 14.69 -15.50 -24.65
C ALA A 189 14.60 -15.28 -23.13
N LEU A 190 15.65 -15.62 -22.38
CA LEU A 190 15.72 -15.41 -20.93
C LEU A 190 15.65 -13.93 -20.57
N LYS A 191 16.42 -13.08 -21.26
CA LYS A 191 16.35 -11.62 -21.05
C LYS A 191 14.93 -11.09 -21.23
N ARG A 192 14.27 -11.46 -22.35
CA ARG A 192 12.92 -11.00 -22.66
C ARG A 192 11.90 -11.49 -21.62
N MET A 193 11.98 -12.75 -21.21
CA MET A 193 11.02 -13.34 -20.28
C MET A 193 11.21 -12.80 -18.88
N VAL A 194 12.45 -12.67 -18.39
CA VAL A 194 12.70 -12.10 -17.06
C VAL A 194 12.24 -10.63 -17.01
N GLU A 195 12.49 -9.85 -18.06
CA GLU A 195 11.99 -8.48 -18.14
C GLU A 195 10.46 -8.42 -18.03
N ALA A 196 9.74 -9.28 -18.77
CA ALA A 196 8.29 -9.34 -18.74
C ALA A 196 7.77 -9.75 -17.34
N SER A 197 8.32 -10.82 -16.76
CA SER A 197 7.94 -11.34 -15.44
C SER A 197 8.18 -10.34 -14.31
N LEU A 198 9.26 -9.54 -14.39
CA LEU A 198 9.55 -8.50 -13.40
C LEU A 198 8.62 -7.29 -13.56
N LYS A 199 8.32 -6.88 -14.80
CA LYS A 199 7.34 -5.82 -15.08
C LYS A 199 5.94 -6.17 -14.56
N GLU A 200 5.51 -7.43 -14.73
CA GLU A 200 4.23 -7.92 -14.20
C GLU A 200 4.16 -7.83 -12.67
N ARG A 201 5.31 -7.98 -11.99
CA ARG A 201 5.45 -7.83 -10.53
C ARG A 201 5.68 -6.38 -10.08
N GLY A 202 5.50 -5.41 -10.97
CA GLY A 202 5.57 -3.99 -10.66
C GLY A 202 6.98 -3.40 -10.56
N LEU A 203 8.03 -4.14 -10.96
CA LEU A 203 9.38 -3.57 -11.06
C LEU A 203 9.50 -2.67 -12.29
N ARG A 204 10.03 -1.46 -12.09
CA ARG A 204 10.45 -0.58 -13.18
C ARG A 204 11.78 -1.09 -13.74
N ILE A 205 11.83 -1.31 -15.05
CA ILE A 205 13.06 -1.67 -15.77
C ILE A 205 13.62 -0.41 -16.42
N ALA A 206 14.91 -0.13 -16.18
CA ALA A 206 15.58 1.03 -16.74
C ALA A 206 15.93 0.80 -18.21
N GLU A 207 15.74 1.81 -19.06
CA GLU A 207 16.15 1.78 -20.47
C GLU A 207 17.65 2.09 -20.63
N ALA A 208 18.23 2.82 -19.68
CA ALA A 208 19.64 3.18 -19.64
C ALA A 208 20.21 2.92 -18.24
N MET A 209 21.52 2.72 -18.17
CA MET A 209 22.22 2.49 -16.92
C MET A 209 22.59 3.84 -16.29
N ASP A 210 21.91 4.19 -15.20
CA ASP A 210 22.17 5.40 -14.39
C ASP A 210 23.22 5.12 -13.30
N GLU A 211 23.82 6.17 -12.73
CA GLU A 211 24.92 6.08 -11.75
C GLU A 211 24.52 5.32 -10.47
N ASP A 212 23.24 5.36 -10.09
CA ASP A 212 22.69 4.68 -8.92
C ASP A 212 21.84 3.43 -9.27
N ALA A 213 21.87 2.98 -10.53
CA ALA A 213 21.04 1.86 -10.98
C ALA A 213 21.53 0.51 -10.42
N LEU A 214 20.58 -0.35 -10.07
CA LEU A 214 20.85 -1.78 -9.87
C LEU A 214 20.96 -2.47 -11.23
N VAL A 215 21.90 -3.41 -11.34
CA VAL A 215 22.11 -4.19 -12.56
C VAL A 215 21.78 -5.66 -12.29
N LEU A 216 20.94 -6.24 -13.14
CA LEU A 216 20.67 -7.67 -13.17
C LEU A 216 21.57 -8.33 -14.21
N LEU A 217 22.39 -9.28 -13.75
CA LEU A 217 23.22 -10.15 -14.60
C LEU A 217 22.61 -11.55 -14.64
N GLY A 218 22.52 -12.14 -15.84
CA GLY A 218 22.10 -13.53 -16.01
C GLY A 218 23.25 -14.39 -16.52
N SER A 219 23.41 -15.58 -15.96
CA SER A 219 24.36 -16.56 -16.45
C SER A 219 23.74 -17.94 -16.52
N VAL A 220 24.11 -18.69 -17.56
CA VAL A 220 23.69 -20.08 -17.77
C VAL A 220 24.92 -20.95 -17.91
N ALA A 221 25.01 -21.99 -17.09
CA ALA A 221 26.00 -23.04 -17.20
C ALA A 221 25.33 -24.36 -17.57
N ILE A 222 25.96 -25.12 -18.48
CA ILE A 222 25.48 -26.43 -18.90
C ILE A 222 26.63 -27.42 -18.75
N ASP A 223 26.50 -28.30 -17.76
CA ASP A 223 27.50 -29.32 -17.44
C ASP A 223 26.98 -30.70 -17.83
N PRO A 224 27.66 -31.45 -18.72
CA PRO A 224 27.28 -32.82 -19.05
C PRO A 224 27.31 -33.71 -17.79
N VAL A 225 26.27 -34.52 -17.58
CA VAL A 225 26.24 -35.47 -16.46
C VAL A 225 26.93 -36.77 -16.88
N PRO A 226 28.04 -37.18 -16.24
CA PRO A 226 28.79 -38.37 -16.64
C PRO A 226 27.91 -39.62 -16.67
N ASN A 227 28.09 -40.44 -17.71
CA ASN A 227 27.36 -41.70 -17.91
C ASN A 227 25.82 -41.55 -17.99
N ARG A 228 25.30 -40.34 -18.24
CA ARG A 228 23.87 -40.09 -18.50
C ARG A 228 23.73 -39.25 -19.77
N LYS A 229 22.63 -39.45 -20.50
CA LYS A 229 22.26 -38.57 -21.64
C LYS A 229 21.53 -37.31 -21.13
N GLN A 230 22.12 -36.67 -20.13
CA GLN A 230 21.55 -35.51 -19.45
C GLN A 230 22.61 -34.43 -19.29
N ASP A 231 22.16 -33.18 -19.39
CA ASP A 231 22.94 -32.01 -19.03
C ASP A 231 22.36 -31.42 -17.74
N LYS A 232 23.22 -30.99 -16.81
CA LYS A 232 22.81 -30.18 -15.66
C LYS A 232 22.86 -28.73 -16.08
N VAL A 233 21.72 -28.07 -16.08
CA VAL A 233 21.59 -26.66 -16.43
C VAL A 233 21.47 -25.86 -15.15
N THR A 234 22.32 -24.86 -14.96
CA THR A 234 22.27 -23.93 -13.84
C THR A 234 22.09 -22.53 -14.38
N VAL A 235 21.01 -21.87 -13.96
CA VAL A 235 20.73 -20.47 -14.27
C VAL A 235 20.92 -19.67 -12.99
N ARG A 236 21.82 -18.70 -13.04
CA ARG A 236 22.09 -17.79 -11.92
C ARG A 236 21.83 -16.36 -12.33
N TRP A 237 21.03 -15.68 -11.51
CA TRP A 237 20.75 -14.26 -11.58
C TRP A 237 21.46 -13.55 -10.44
N SER A 238 22.31 -12.58 -10.75
CA SER A 238 22.99 -11.75 -9.75
C SER A 238 22.47 -10.32 -9.83
N VAL A 239 22.06 -9.76 -8.69
CA VAL A 239 21.74 -8.34 -8.57
C VAL A 239 22.96 -7.64 -8.00
N ILE A 240 23.49 -6.66 -8.72
CA ILE A 240 24.68 -5.90 -8.34
C ILE A 240 24.40 -4.40 -8.37
N ARG A 241 25.25 -3.63 -7.69
CA ARG A 241 25.39 -2.19 -7.91
C ARG A 241 26.40 -1.89 -9.02
N LEU A 242 26.33 -0.69 -9.59
CA LEU A 242 27.25 -0.24 -10.63
C LEU A 242 28.73 -0.22 -10.18
N ASP A 243 28.97 -0.08 -8.87
CA ASP A 243 30.29 -0.21 -8.24
C ASP A 243 30.84 -1.65 -8.21
N GLY A 244 30.09 -2.63 -8.74
CA GLY A 244 30.45 -4.05 -8.80
C GLY A 244 30.10 -4.83 -7.52
N ARG A 245 29.48 -4.20 -6.52
CA ARG A 245 29.08 -4.87 -5.29
C ARG A 245 27.84 -5.74 -5.52
N GLU A 246 27.95 -7.02 -5.21
CA GLU A 246 26.81 -7.94 -5.24
C GLU A 246 25.86 -7.70 -4.06
N ILE A 247 24.57 -7.56 -4.38
CA ILE A 247 23.47 -7.52 -3.42
C ILE A 247 23.08 -8.94 -3.03
N GLY A 248 22.96 -9.82 -4.01
CA GLY A 248 22.69 -11.24 -3.83
C GLY A 248 22.38 -11.94 -5.15
N THR A 249 22.04 -13.23 -5.03
CA THR A 249 21.84 -14.12 -6.18
C THR A 249 20.61 -15.00 -6.05
N VAL A 250 19.95 -15.27 -7.18
CA VAL A 250 18.94 -16.33 -7.32
C VAL A 250 19.51 -17.39 -8.25
N GLU A 251 19.60 -18.63 -7.78
CA GLU A 251 20.11 -19.76 -8.57
C GLU A 251 19.06 -20.86 -8.70
N GLN A 252 18.91 -21.38 -9.91
CA GLN A 252 18.07 -22.53 -10.23
C GLN A 252 18.91 -23.54 -10.97
N SER A 253 18.74 -24.83 -10.66
CA SER A 253 19.48 -25.89 -11.33
C SER A 253 18.59 -27.10 -11.57
N ASN A 254 18.52 -27.56 -12.81
CA ASN A 254 17.72 -28.72 -13.19
C ASN A 254 18.45 -29.62 -14.20
N PRO A 255 18.30 -30.96 -14.11
CA PRO A 255 18.75 -31.86 -15.16
C PRO A 255 17.79 -31.80 -16.36
N VAL A 256 18.33 -31.76 -17.57
CA VAL A 256 17.57 -31.82 -18.83
C VAL A 256 18.16 -32.90 -19.75
N PRO A 257 17.41 -33.43 -20.72
CA PRO A 257 17.97 -34.29 -21.75
C PRO A 257 19.08 -33.57 -22.52
N ALA A 258 20.16 -34.29 -22.84
CA ALA A 258 21.33 -33.69 -23.48
C ALA A 258 20.96 -33.01 -24.80
N GLY A 259 21.38 -31.75 -24.97
CA GLY A 259 21.12 -30.95 -26.17
C GLY A 259 19.67 -30.45 -26.34
N ALA A 260 18.77 -30.70 -25.37
CA ALA A 260 17.38 -30.23 -25.43
C ALA A 260 17.25 -28.71 -25.51
N LEU A 261 18.28 -27.99 -25.08
CA LEU A 261 18.30 -26.52 -25.04
C LEU A 261 19.08 -25.88 -26.19
N ASN A 262 19.50 -26.65 -27.21
CA ASN A 262 20.27 -26.08 -28.33
C ASN A 262 19.42 -25.26 -29.32
N GLY A 263 18.09 -25.32 -29.19
CA GLY A 263 17.12 -24.67 -30.07
C GLY A 263 16.45 -23.44 -29.45
N ALA A 264 15.13 -23.33 -29.63
CA ALA A 264 14.33 -22.22 -29.13
C ALA A 264 13.95 -22.40 -27.66
N TRP A 265 14.19 -21.38 -26.84
CA TRP A 265 13.99 -21.42 -25.39
C TRP A 265 12.62 -20.91 -24.95
N GLY A 266 11.81 -20.32 -25.82
CA GLY A 266 10.62 -19.54 -25.45
C GLY A 266 9.82 -20.02 -24.21
N GLN A 267 9.37 -21.28 -24.19
CA GLN A 267 8.63 -21.83 -23.05
C GLN A 267 9.50 -22.09 -21.82
N VAL A 268 10.72 -22.59 -22.01
CA VAL A 268 11.68 -22.84 -20.91
C VAL A 268 12.09 -21.52 -20.26
N ALA A 269 12.40 -20.51 -21.08
CA ALA A 269 12.76 -19.18 -20.61
C ALA A 269 11.63 -18.54 -19.79
N PHE A 270 10.37 -18.72 -20.19
CA PHE A 270 9.21 -18.26 -19.41
C PHE A 270 9.17 -18.92 -18.03
N LEU A 271 9.28 -20.24 -17.96
CA LEU A 271 9.24 -20.97 -16.69
C LEU A 271 10.40 -20.60 -15.75
N VAL A 272 11.61 -20.45 -16.30
CA VAL A 272 12.80 -20.03 -15.54
C VAL A 272 12.62 -18.60 -15.01
N ALA A 273 12.12 -17.69 -15.85
CA ALA A 273 11.85 -16.30 -15.48
C ALA A 273 10.80 -16.20 -14.38
N GLU A 274 9.65 -16.87 -14.52
CA GLU A 274 8.59 -16.89 -13.52
C GLU A 274 9.08 -17.43 -12.17
N ALA A 275 9.86 -18.52 -12.19
CA ALA A 275 10.41 -19.10 -10.97
C ALA A 275 11.48 -18.21 -10.32
N ALA A 276 12.15 -17.33 -11.08
CA ALA A 276 13.20 -16.45 -10.57
C ALA A 276 12.65 -15.10 -10.07
N ALA A 277 11.53 -14.66 -10.63
CA ALA A 277 11.09 -13.28 -10.56
C ALA A 277 10.81 -12.81 -9.13
N ASP A 278 10.15 -13.62 -8.30
CA ASP A 278 9.86 -13.26 -6.90
C ASP A 278 11.15 -13.10 -6.08
N GLY A 279 12.14 -13.98 -6.30
CA GLY A 279 13.45 -13.88 -5.64
C GLY A 279 14.24 -12.65 -6.06
N ILE A 280 14.21 -12.29 -7.35
CA ILE A 280 14.86 -11.08 -7.87
C ILE A 280 14.19 -9.83 -7.29
N VAL A 281 12.85 -9.80 -7.24
CA VAL A 281 12.09 -8.71 -6.60
C VAL A 281 12.52 -8.52 -5.15
N GLN A 282 12.65 -9.60 -4.39
CA GLN A 282 13.10 -9.52 -2.99
C GLN A 282 14.51 -8.93 -2.87
N LEU A 283 15.47 -9.37 -3.69
CA LEU A 283 16.84 -8.83 -3.68
C LEU A 283 16.88 -7.33 -3.99
N VAL A 284 16.10 -6.90 -4.99
CA VAL A 284 15.98 -5.48 -5.36
C VAL A 284 15.38 -4.66 -4.20
N GLN A 285 14.36 -5.19 -3.53
CA GLN A 285 13.75 -4.52 -2.36
C GLN A 285 14.72 -4.43 -1.17
N GLU A 286 15.51 -5.47 -0.91
CA GLU A 286 16.52 -5.48 0.15
C GLU A 286 17.64 -4.47 -0.10
N ALA A 287 18.07 -4.31 -1.37
CA ALA A 287 19.04 -3.29 -1.75
C ALA A 287 18.55 -1.87 -1.44
N GLY A 288 17.26 -1.59 -1.63
CA GLY A 288 16.65 -0.29 -1.29
C GLY A 288 16.39 -0.08 0.21
N ARG A 289 16.60 -1.06 1.09
CA ARG A 289 16.43 -0.92 2.55
C ARG A 289 17.69 -0.47 3.28
N ARG A 290 18.86 -0.56 2.66
CA ARG A 290 20.18 -0.28 3.26
C ARG A 290 20.77 1.02 2.75
#